data_AF-A0A0M0X3R7-F1
#
_entry.id   AF-A0A0M0X3R7-F1
#
_cell.length_a   1.000
_cell.length_b   1.000
_cell.length_c   1.000
_cell.angle_alpha   90.00
_cell.angle_beta   90.00
_cell.angle_gamma   90.00
#
_symmetry.space_group_name_H-M   'P 1'
#
loop_
_entity.id
_entity.type
_entity.pdbx_description
1 polymer ?
#
loop_
_entity_poly.entity_id
_entity_poly.type
_entity_poly.pdbx_seq_one_letter_code
_entity_poly.pdbx_strand_id
1 'polypeptide(L)'
;MKEKKFDILMLFQLIFAVLVMLIGIYCKVTENYNLLPLMLILLSITLLIIGLREYKRTRNLLWGMFILCSSLFILYSAIEGIIIKSHVLISQNQVILFLINLPS
;
A
#
# COMPACT_ATOMS: atom_id res chain seq x y z
N MET A 1 6.35 37.87 -6.30
CA MET A 1 6.73 36.62 -5.62
C MET A 1 5.49 35.73 -5.59
N LYS A 2 5.37 34.70 -6.44
CA LYS A 2 4.17 33.84 -6.47
C LYS A 2 4.16 33.02 -5.19
N GLU A 3 3.23 33.32 -4.29
CA GLU A 3 3.01 32.56 -3.06
C GLU A 3 2.82 31.08 -3.44
N LYS A 4 3.79 30.24 -3.09
CA LYS A 4 3.62 28.79 -3.14
C LYS A 4 2.53 28.48 -2.12
N LYS A 5 1.27 28.38 -2.55
CA LYS A 5 0.22 27.74 -1.75
C LYS A 5 0.72 26.34 -1.43
N PHE A 6 1.23 26.15 -0.22
CA PHE A 6 1.40 24.83 0.34
C PHE A 6 0.00 24.26 0.51
N ASP A 7 -0.48 23.56 -0.51
CA ASP A 7 -1.76 22.87 -0.42
C ASP A 7 -1.67 21.91 0.76
N ILE A 8 -2.64 21.96 1.66
CA ILE A 8 -2.81 21.04 2.79
C ILE A 8 -2.66 19.57 2.37
N LEU A 9 -3.04 19.25 1.12
CA LEU A 9 -2.81 17.93 0.51
C LEU A 9 -1.33 17.52 0.51
N MET A 10 -0.41 18.44 0.27
CA MET A 10 1.04 18.17 0.30
C MET A 10 1.52 17.78 1.68
N LEU A 11 1.01 18.47 2.71
CA LEU A 11 1.37 18.20 4.10
C LEU A 11 0.84 16.81 4.51
N PHE A 12 -0.41 16.52 4.15
CA PHE A 12 -1.03 15.23 4.41
C PHE A 12 -0.28 14.09 3.71
N GLN A 13 0.09 14.30 2.45
CA GLN A 13 0.85 13.34 1.66
C GLN A 13 2.26 13.11 2.25
N LEU A 14 2.93 14.15 2.76
CA LEU A 14 4.22 14.01 3.43
C LEU A 14 4.10 13.14 4.68
N ILE A 15 3.08 13.39 5.50
CA ILE A 15 2.81 12.61 6.72
C ILE A 15 2.52 11.15 6.37
N PHE A 16 1.70 10.90 5.35
CA PHE A 16 1.42 9.54 4.86
C PHE A 16 2.67 8.84 4.33
N ALA A 17 3.52 9.53 3.57
CA ALA A 17 4.76 8.96 3.06
C ALA A 17 5.73 8.58 4.19
N VAL A 18 5.84 9.41 5.23
CA VAL A 18 6.65 9.12 6.43
C VAL A 18 6.09 7.90 7.18
N LEU A 19 4.77 7.82 7.36
CA LEU A 19 4.11 6.65 7.97
C LEU A 19 4.37 5.37 7.18
N VAL A 20 4.24 5.41 5.86
CA VAL A 20 4.54 4.28 4.97
C VAL A 20 5.98 3.83 5.12
N MET A 21 6.93 4.78 5.16
CA MET A 21 8.35 4.47 5.36
C MET A 21 8.60 3.80 6.72
N LEU A 22 8.00 4.32 7.80
CA LEU A 22 8.13 3.73 9.14
C LEU A 22 7.56 2.32 9.21
N ILE A 23 6.38 2.09 8.62
CA ILE A 23 5.76 0.75 8.55
C ILE A 23 6.62 -0.20 7.72
N GLY A 24 7.22 0.27 6.62
CA GLY A 24 8.12 -0.54 5.79
C GLY A 24 9.39 -0.94 6.52
N ILE A 25 10.00 -0.01 7.26
CA ILE A 25 11.15 -0.30 8.13
C ILE A 25 10.75 -1.30 9.21
N TYR A 26 9.60 -1.11 9.85
CA TYR A 26 9.09 -2.03 10.87
C TYR A 26 8.86 -3.45 10.33
N CYS A 27 8.22 -3.59 9.17
CA CYS A 27 8.03 -4.88 8.50
C CYS A 27 9.37 -5.56 8.21
N LYS A 28 10.36 -4.80 7.73
CA LYS A 28 11.69 -5.34 7.39
C LYS A 28 12.46 -5.78 8.63
N VAL A 29 12.44 -4.98 9.69
CA VAL A 29 13.19 -5.25 10.93
C VAL A 29 12.57 -6.40 11.72
N THR A 30 11.24 -6.48 11.76
CA THR A 30 10.51 -7.48 12.55
C THR A 30 10.30 -8.78 11.77
N GLU A 31 10.66 -8.81 10.47
CA GLU A 31 10.33 -9.89 9.51
C GLU A 31 8.84 -10.27 9.48
N ASN A 32 7.99 -9.41 10.05
CA ASN A 32 6.58 -9.66 10.23
C ASN A 32 5.81 -8.88 9.16
N TYR A 33 5.56 -9.55 8.05
CA TYR A 33 4.87 -9.00 6.89
C TYR A 33 3.35 -8.86 7.08
N ASN A 34 2.82 -9.02 8.30
CA ASN A 34 1.39 -8.85 8.56
C ASN A 34 0.85 -7.48 8.15
N LEU A 35 1.68 -6.44 8.27
CA LEU A 35 1.35 -5.05 8.02
C LEU A 35 1.71 -4.60 6.58
N LEU A 36 2.34 -5.47 5.79
CA LEU A 36 2.74 -5.19 4.42
C LEU A 36 1.56 -4.83 3.49
N PRO A 37 0.40 -5.53 3.51
CA PRO A 37 -0.74 -5.11 2.69
C PRO A 37 -1.29 -3.73 3.10
N LEU A 38 -1.25 -3.40 4.40
CA LEU A 38 -1.65 -2.07 4.90
C LEU A 38 -0.70 -0.99 4.35
N MET A 39 0.62 -1.25 4.38
CA MET A 39 1.64 -0.36 3.82
C MET A 39 1.40 -0.09 2.33
N LEU A 40 1.11 -1.13 1.54
CA LEU A 40 0.87 -1.00 0.09
C LEU A 40 -0.41 -0.20 -0.22
N ILE A 41 -1.46 -0.35 0.59
CA ILE A 41 -2.69 0.47 0.47
C ILE A 41 -2.37 1.94 0.72
N LEU A 42 -1.67 2.26 1.82
CA LEU A 42 -1.28 3.65 2.11
C LEU A 42 -0.38 4.22 1.00
N LEU A 43 0.57 3.43 0.50
CA LEU A 43 1.46 3.83 -0.60
C LEU A 43 0.68 4.14 -1.88
N SER A 44 -0.29 3.29 -2.25
CA SER A 44 -1.17 3.50 -3.40
C SER A 44 -1.94 4.82 -3.29
N ILE A 45 -2.60 5.09 -2.16
CA ILE A 45 -3.33 6.34 -1.92
C ILE A 45 -2.40 7.55 -2.06
N THR A 46 -1.19 7.45 -1.52
CA THR A 46 -0.19 8.52 -1.59
C THR A 46 0.22 8.82 -3.03
N LEU A 47 0.45 7.78 -3.84
CA LEU A 47 0.75 7.89 -5.28
C LEU A 47 -0.42 8.46 -6.09
N LEU A 48 -1.65 8.09 -5.74
CA LEU A 48 -2.87 8.62 -6.38
C LEU A 48 -2.97 10.14 -6.18
N ILE A 49 -2.72 10.63 -4.95
CA ILE A 49 -2.70 12.06 -4.61
C ILE A 49 -1.59 12.79 -5.39
N ILE A 50 -0.39 12.20 -5.49
CA ILE A 50 0.71 12.74 -6.29
C ILE A 50 0.31 12.87 -7.75
N GLY A 51 -0.24 11.79 -8.34
CA GLY A 51 -0.65 11.74 -9.74
C GLY A 51 -1.68 12.81 -10.07
N LEU A 52 -2.71 12.96 -9.22
CA LEU A 52 -3.74 14.00 -9.34
C LEU A 52 -3.16 15.42 -9.26
N ARG A 53 -2.16 15.63 -8.40
CA ARG A 53 -1.54 16.93 -8.20
C ARG A 53 -0.63 17.31 -9.36
N GLU A 54 0.17 16.37 -9.83
CA GLU A 54 1.08 16.55 -10.97
C GLU A 54 0.28 16.78 -12.25
N TYR A 55 -0.86 16.10 -12.40
CA TYR A 55 -1.83 16.31 -13.47
C TYR A 55 -2.36 17.76 -13.49
N LYS A 56 -2.76 18.29 -12.32
CA LYS A 56 -3.30 19.65 -12.20
C LYS A 56 -2.25 20.73 -12.44
N ARG A 57 -0.99 20.49 -12.05
CA ARG A 57 0.08 21.50 -12.09
C ARG A 57 0.75 21.61 -13.46
N THR A 58 1.02 20.48 -14.10
CA THR A 58 1.88 20.44 -15.29
C THR A 58 1.05 20.31 -16.56
N ARG A 59 -0.25 19.95 -16.47
CA ARG A 59 -1.15 19.63 -17.60
C ARG A 59 -0.62 18.54 -18.54
N ASN A 60 0.50 17.91 -18.16
CA ASN A 60 1.12 16.79 -18.85
C ASN A 60 0.37 15.51 -18.48
N LEU A 61 -0.67 15.23 -19.27
CA LEU A 61 -1.53 14.04 -19.18
C LEU A 61 -0.72 12.75 -19.03
N LEU A 62 0.37 12.60 -19.78
CA LEU A 62 1.17 11.36 -19.79
C LEU A 62 1.78 11.03 -18.43
N TRP A 63 2.42 12.00 -17.75
CA TRP A 63 3.07 11.75 -16.46
C TRP A 63 2.07 11.47 -15.35
N GLY A 64 0.96 12.22 -15.30
CA GLY A 64 -0.12 11.97 -14.34
C GLY A 64 -0.77 10.60 -14.55
N MET A 65 -0.96 10.20 -15.81
CA MET A 65 -1.55 8.90 -16.18
C MET A 65 -0.63 7.73 -15.86
N PHE A 66 0.69 7.88 -16.06
CA PHE A 66 1.69 6.89 -15.60
C PHE A 66 1.64 6.70 -14.08
N ILE A 67 1.59 7.80 -13.31
CA ILE A 67 1.51 7.73 -11.85
C ILE A 67 0.19 7.08 -11.40
N LEU A 68 -0.93 7.42 -12.04
CA LEU A 68 -2.23 6.78 -11.77
C LEU A 68 -2.23 5.28 -12.09
N CYS A 69 -1.67 4.87 -13.22
CA CYS A 69 -1.51 3.45 -13.56
C CYS A 69 -0.67 2.72 -12.50
N SER A 70 0.44 3.31 -12.06
CA SER A 70 1.28 2.72 -11.02
C SER A 70 0.54 2.58 -9.68
N SER A 71 -0.28 3.57 -9.31
CA SER A 71 -1.13 3.54 -8.12
C SER A 71 -2.13 2.38 -8.18
N LEU A 72 -2.80 2.17 -9.32
CA LEU A 72 -3.74 1.07 -9.49
C LEU A 72 -3.05 -0.29 -9.42
N PHE A 73 -1.86 -0.41 -10.03
CA PHE A 73 -1.09 -1.65 -9.99
C PHE A 73 -0.65 -2.03 -8.56
N ILE A 74 -0.23 -1.04 -7.78
CA ILE A 74 0.13 -1.25 -6.36
C ILE A 74 -1.10 -1.62 -5.54
N LEU A 75 -2.26 -1.04 -5.84
CA LEU A 75 -3.53 -1.41 -5.19
C LEU A 75 -3.92 -2.85 -5.50
N TYR A 76 -3.78 -3.27 -6.75
CA TYR A 76 -4.01 -4.66 -7.17
C TYR A 76 -3.06 -5.63 -6.44
N SER A 77 -1.78 -5.30 -6.38
CA SER A 77 -0.77 -6.09 -5.64
C SER A 77 -1.10 -6.18 -4.13
N ALA A 78 -1.65 -5.10 -3.54
CA ALA A 78 -2.09 -5.12 -2.15
C ALA A 78 -3.26 -6.08 -1.92
N ILE A 79 -4.22 -6.13 -2.84
CA ILE A 79 -5.36 -7.04 -2.80
C ILE A 79 -4.90 -8.49 -2.95
N GLU A 80 -4.02 -8.79 -3.91
CA GLU A 80 -3.41 -10.11 -4.04
C GLU A 80 -2.68 -10.53 -2.75
N GLY A 81 -1.93 -9.62 -2.14
CA GLY A 81 -1.26 -9.87 -0.86
C GLY A 81 -2.22 -10.28 0.26
N ILE A 82 -3.41 -9.67 0.31
CA ILE A 82 -4.46 -10.04 1.27
C ILE A 82 -5.06 -11.42 0.94
N ILE A 83 -5.33 -11.68 -0.34
CA ILE A 83 -5.91 -12.95 -0.80
C ILE A 83 -4.96 -14.13 -0.53
N ILE A 84 -3.68 -14.01 -0.88
CA ILE A 84 -2.65 -15.04 -0.66
C ILE A 84 -2.51 -15.33 0.83
N LYS A 85 -2.45 -14.28 1.66
CA LYS A 85 -2.38 -14.43 3.11
C LYS A 85 -3.61 -15.16 3.67
N SER A 86 -4.80 -14.83 3.15
CA SER A 86 -6.05 -15.47 3.56
C SER A 86 -6.09 -16.95 3.18
N HIS A 87 -5.58 -17.30 2.00
CA HIS A 87 -5.46 -18.68 1.53
C HIS A 87 -4.45 -19.50 2.37
N VAL A 88 -3.33 -18.91 2.76
CA VAL A 88 -2.33 -19.55 3.66
C VAL A 88 -2.91 -19.79 5.05
N LEU A 89 -3.71 -18.86 5.59
CA LEU A 89 -4.35 -19.00 6.90
C LEU A 89 -5.40 -20.13 6.92
N ILE A 90 -6.14 -20.28 5.82
CA ILE A 90 -7.09 -21.39 5.63
C ILE A 90 -6.34 -22.73 5.54
N SER A 91 -5.21 -22.77 4.82
CA SER A 91 -4.38 -23.97 4.72
C SER A 91 -3.78 -24.39 6.08
N GLN A 92 -3.26 -23.44 6.87
CA GLN A 92 -2.76 -23.70 8.23
C GLN A 92 -3.88 -24.19 9.17
N ASN A 93 -5.07 -23.58 9.10
CA ASN A 93 -6.20 -23.96 9.93
C ASN A 93 -6.73 -25.38 9.60
N GLN A 94 -6.71 -25.76 8.31
CA GLN A 94 -7.07 -27.12 7.87
C GLN A 94 -6.04 -28.17 8.34
N VAL A 95 -4.73 -27.85 8.30
CA VAL A 95 -3.68 -28.76 8.80
C VAL A 95 -3.79 -28.99 10.31
N ILE A 96 -4.10 -27.96 11.09
CA ILE A 96 -4.33 -28.08 12.53
C ILE A 96 -5.56 -28.96 12.81
N LEU A 97 -6.66 -28.76 12.07
CA LEU A 97 -7.86 -29.61 12.17
C LEU A 97 -7.58 -31.07 11.80
N PHE A 98 -6.70 -31.32 10.83
CA PHE A 98 -6.29 -32.67 10.44
C PHE A 98 -5.43 -33.35 11.51
N LEU A 99 -4.53 -32.62 12.17
CA LEU A 99 -3.71 -33.14 13.27
C LEU A 99 -4.52 -33.44 14.54
N ILE A 100 -5.61 -32.70 14.80
CA ILE A 100 -6.49 -32.93 15.96
C ILE A 100 -7.47 -34.09 15.72
N ASN A 101 -7.88 -34.32 14.47
CA ASN A 101 -8.75 -35.45 14.09
C ASN A 101 -7.98 -36.73 13.72
N LEU A 102 -6.66 -36.79 13.95
CA LEU A 102 -5.92 -38.04 13.79
C LEU A 102 -6.41 -39.02 14.86
N PRO A 103 -7.08 -40.13 14.50
CA PRO A 103 -7.35 -41.17 15.48
C PRO A 103 -6.00 -41.75 15.91
N SER A 104 -5.73 -41.66 17.22
CA SER A 104 -4.59 -42.30 17.90
C SER A 104 -4.52 -43.79 17.61
#